data_AF-A0A7Y6X4E1-F1
#
_entry.id   AF-A0A7Y6X4E1-F1
#
_cell.length_a   1.000
_cell.length_b   1.000
_cell.length_c   1.000
_cell.angle_alpha   90.00
_cell.angle_beta   90.00
_cell.angle_gamma   90.00
#
_symmetry.space_group_name_H-M   'P 1'
#
loop_
_entity.id
_entity.type
_entity.pdbx_description
1 polymer ?
#
loop_
_entity_poly.entity_id
_entity_poly.type
_entity_poly.pdbx_seq_one_letter_code
_entity_poly.pdbx_strand_id
1 'polypeptide(L)'
;MRPLLLTLTALLFSACYPHAEVTRVQLAKQTPFHIVQIDSTFVYLIDPRTETCFLLAGGSESFGMTHVPCDKLKSNVPEAAPFIAWVPDAPAAPAVAH
;
A
#
# COMPACT_ATOMS: atom_id res chain seq x y z
N MET A 1 -30.60 9.93 -35.21
CA MET A 1 -31.09 9.76 -33.82
C MET A 1 -30.46 8.59 -33.05
N ARG A 2 -29.69 7.68 -33.69
CA ARG A 2 -29.00 6.55 -33.04
C ARG A 2 -27.60 6.78 -32.43
N PRO A 3 -26.79 7.80 -32.79
CA PRO A 3 -25.44 7.91 -32.24
C PRO A 3 -25.39 8.60 -30.86
N LEU A 4 -26.45 9.32 -30.47
CA LEU A 4 -26.50 10.08 -29.21
C LEU A 4 -26.75 9.20 -27.97
N LEU A 5 -27.37 8.03 -28.15
CA LEU A 5 -27.66 7.11 -27.04
C LEU A 5 -26.43 6.30 -26.61
N LEU A 6 -25.49 6.06 -27.52
CA LEU A 6 -24.29 5.25 -27.26
C LEU A 6 -23.20 6.02 -26.50
N THR A 7 -23.15 7.34 -26.63
CA THR A 7 -22.20 8.17 -25.89
C THR A 7 -22.61 8.39 -24.44
N LEU A 8 -23.93 8.39 -24.16
CA LEU A 8 -24.44 8.64 -22.81
C LEU A 8 -24.22 7.45 -21.86
N THR A 9 -24.25 6.22 -22.38
CA THR A 9 -23.99 5.01 -21.58
C THR A 9 -22.51 4.86 -21.23
N ALA A 10 -21.58 5.24 -22.11
CA ALA A 10 -20.14 5.16 -21.85
C ALA A 10 -19.69 6.08 -20.70
N LEU A 11 -20.30 7.26 -20.56
CA LEU A 11 -19.97 8.22 -19.48
C LEU A 11 -20.45 7.77 -18.09
N LEU A 12 -21.48 6.91 -18.02
CA LEU A 12 -22.01 6.39 -16.76
C LEU A 12 -21.15 5.27 -16.14
N PHE A 13 -20.33 4.57 -16.95
CA PHE A 13 -19.47 3.50 -16.45
C PHE A 13 -18.12 3.97 -15.88
N SER A 14 -17.68 5.20 -16.18
CA SER A 14 -16.41 5.72 -15.67
C SER A 14 -16.50 6.39 -14.29
N ALA A 15 -17.70 6.50 -13.71
CA ALA A 15 -17.91 7.21 -12.44
C ALA A 15 -17.89 6.30 -11.19
N CYS A 16 -17.75 4.99 -11.34
CA CYS A 16 -17.64 4.05 -10.20
C CYS A 16 -16.18 3.73 -9.88
N TYR A 17 -15.34 4.75 -9.69
CA TYR A 17 -14.18 4.57 -8.82
C TYR A 17 -14.65 4.89 -7.40
N PRO A 18 -14.80 3.88 -6.51
CA PRO A 18 -15.02 4.17 -5.11
C PRO A 18 -13.77 4.91 -4.61
N HIS A 19 -13.86 6.22 -4.47
CA HIS A 19 -12.94 7.00 -3.67
C HIS A 19 -13.16 6.55 -2.22
N ALA A 20 -12.53 5.45 -1.83
CA ALA A 20 -12.52 5.01 -0.45
C ALA A 20 -11.63 5.98 0.31
N GLU A 21 -12.23 7.00 0.92
CA GLU A 21 -11.58 7.81 1.94
C GLU A 21 -11.36 6.94 3.17
N VAL A 22 -10.23 6.22 3.18
CA VAL A 22 -9.79 5.46 4.35
C VAL A 22 -8.94 6.40 5.18
N THR A 23 -9.34 6.70 6.41
CA THR A 23 -8.46 7.40 7.35
C THR A 23 -7.45 6.43 7.96
N ARG A 24 -6.26 6.89 8.37
CA ARG A 24 -5.25 6.04 9.03
C ARG A 24 -5.80 5.29 10.25
N VAL A 25 -6.70 5.93 11.00
CA VAL A 25 -7.33 5.36 12.20
C VAL A 25 -8.24 4.18 11.86
N GLN A 26 -8.92 4.23 10.71
CA GLN A 26 -9.72 3.10 10.23
C GLN A 26 -8.85 1.96 9.73
N LEU A 27 -7.77 2.28 9.03
CA LEU A 27 -6.86 1.27 8.48
C LEU A 27 -6.17 0.46 9.59
N ALA A 28 -5.75 1.12 10.67
CA ALA A 28 -5.16 0.46 11.85
C ALA A 28 -6.13 -0.50 12.57
N LYS A 29 -7.44 -0.31 12.41
CA LYS A 29 -8.48 -1.16 13.01
C LYS A 29 -8.91 -2.31 12.10
N GLN A 30 -8.51 -2.28 10.83
CA GLN A 30 -8.82 -3.34 9.89
C GLN A 30 -7.80 -4.46 10.05
N THR A 31 -8.20 -5.53 10.73
CA THR A 31 -7.49 -6.80 10.58
C THR A 31 -7.65 -7.26 9.14
N PRO A 32 -6.60 -7.76 8.47
CA PRO A 32 -5.30 -8.18 8.99
C PRO A 32 -4.12 -7.27 8.57
N PHE A 33 -4.31 -5.96 8.40
CA PHE A 33 -3.20 -5.09 8.00
C PHE A 33 -2.16 -4.97 9.12
N HIS A 34 -0.88 -4.97 8.74
CA HIS A 34 0.22 -4.61 9.63
C HIS A 34 0.71 -3.21 9.30
N ILE A 35 0.99 -2.45 10.34
CA ILE A 35 1.40 -1.05 10.25
C ILE A 35 2.76 -0.89 10.92
N VAL A 36 3.75 -0.44 10.16
CA VAL A 36 5.09 -0.13 10.69
C VAL A 36 5.30 1.37 10.61
N GLN A 37 5.35 2.00 11.77
CA GLN A 37 5.50 3.45 11.86
C GLN A 37 6.98 3.84 11.77
N ILE A 38 7.30 4.73 10.83
CA ILE A 38 8.64 5.32 10.71
C ILE A 38 8.70 6.59 11.57
N ASP A 39 7.71 7.47 11.36
CA ASP A 39 7.50 8.69 12.14
C ASP A 39 6.00 9.08 12.14
N SER A 40 5.67 10.30 12.60
CA SER A 40 4.28 10.79 12.65
C SER A 40 3.63 10.99 11.27
N THR A 41 4.45 11.08 10.21
CA THR A 41 4.05 11.47 8.84
C THR A 41 4.16 10.31 7.86
N PHE A 42 5.03 9.32 8.10
CA PHE A 42 5.31 8.21 7.22
C PHE A 42 5.11 6.87 7.92
N VAL A 43 4.32 6.03 7.27
CA VAL A 43 3.91 4.73 7.81
C VAL A 43 3.87 3.71 6.68
N TYR A 44 4.45 2.53 6.89
CA TYR A 44 4.26 1.41 5.99
C TYR A 44 3.01 0.63 6.36
N LEU A 45 2.23 0.29 5.33
CA LEU A 45 1.11 -0.63 5.39
C LEU A 45 1.50 -1.93 4.69
N ILE A 46 1.28 -3.05 5.35
CA ILE A 46 1.55 -4.38 4.84
C ILE A 46 0.22 -5.14 4.84
N ASP A 47 -0.23 -5.57 3.66
CA ASP A 47 -1.42 -6.40 3.50
C ASP A 47 -1.00 -7.85 3.21
N PRO A 48 -1.12 -8.77 4.19
CA PRO A 48 -0.77 -10.17 4.00
C PRO A 48 -1.78 -10.93 3.12
N ARG A 49 -2.98 -10.37 2.84
CA ARG A 49 -3.99 -11.05 2.02
C ARG A 49 -3.71 -10.92 0.54
N THR A 50 -3.19 -9.77 0.15
CA THR A 50 -2.85 -9.45 -1.25
C THR A 50 -1.36 -9.47 -1.50
N GLU A 51 -0.55 -9.74 -0.47
CA GLU A 51 0.92 -9.78 -0.55
C GLU A 51 1.53 -8.45 -1.02
N THR A 52 0.92 -7.32 -0.63
CA THR A 52 1.30 -5.97 -1.08
C THR A 52 1.76 -5.07 0.06
N CYS A 53 2.66 -4.13 -0.27
CA CYS A 53 3.22 -3.16 0.67
C CYS A 53 3.05 -1.74 0.15
N PHE A 54 2.69 -0.81 1.03
CA PHE A 54 2.47 0.59 0.69
C PHE A 54 3.13 1.52 1.69
N LEU A 55 3.61 2.67 1.21
CA LEU A 55 3.98 3.81 2.03
C LEU A 55 2.81 4.77 2.08
N LEU A 56 2.40 5.13 3.29
CA LEU A 56 1.41 6.16 3.56
C LEU A 56 2.14 7.41 4.01
N ALA A 57 2.08 8.47 3.20
CA ALA A 57 2.72 9.75 3.49
C ALA A 57 1.65 10.84 3.65
N GLY A 58 1.60 11.53 4.79
CA GLY A 58 0.63 12.59 5.06
C GLY A 58 0.12 12.66 6.49
N GLY A 59 -0.86 13.54 6.73
CA GLY A 59 -1.46 13.79 8.04
C GLY A 59 -2.70 12.94 8.31
N SER A 60 -3.44 13.26 9.37
CA SER A 60 -4.67 12.56 9.77
C SER A 60 -5.84 12.75 8.81
N GLU A 61 -5.88 13.87 8.08
CA GLU A 61 -7.00 14.24 7.20
C GLU A 61 -6.80 13.77 5.76
N SER A 62 -5.56 13.67 5.28
CA SER A 62 -5.26 13.11 3.96
C SER A 62 -3.85 12.52 3.94
N PHE A 63 -3.71 11.40 3.23
CA PHE A 63 -2.42 10.79 2.97
C PHE A 63 -2.37 10.25 1.54
N GLY A 64 -1.19 10.37 0.93
CA GLY A 64 -0.86 9.65 -0.29
C GLY A 64 -0.52 8.20 0.03
N MET A 65 -0.93 7.29 -0.85
CA MET A 65 -0.57 5.88 -0.79
C MET A 65 0.29 5.54 -2.00
N THR A 66 1.52 5.08 -1.75
CA THR A 66 2.47 4.71 -2.80
C THR A 66 2.83 3.26 -2.64
N HIS A 67 2.70 2.47 -3.71
CA HIS A 67 3.13 1.07 -3.70
C HIS A 67 4.65 0.97 -3.53
N VAL A 68 5.10 0.05 -2.67
CA VAL A 68 6.53 -0.20 -2.41
C VAL A 68 6.81 -1.68 -2.61
N PRO A 69 7.92 -2.07 -3.26
CA PRO A 69 8.31 -3.47 -3.35
C PRO A 69 8.54 -4.07 -1.96
N CYS A 70 7.83 -5.17 -1.64
CA CYS A 70 7.89 -5.81 -0.32
C CYS A 70 9.25 -6.44 -0.01
N ASP A 71 10.00 -6.89 -1.03
CA ASP A 71 11.38 -7.37 -0.91
C ASP A 71 12.32 -6.27 -0.41
N LYS A 72 12.21 -5.07 -0.98
CA LYS A 72 12.99 -3.91 -0.54
C LYS A 72 12.59 -3.50 0.87
N LEU A 73 11.30 -3.48 1.18
CA LEU A 73 10.82 -3.14 2.51
C LEU A 73 11.36 -4.13 3.55
N LYS A 74 11.23 -5.43 3.29
CA LYS A 74 11.73 -6.51 4.15
C LYS A 74 13.24 -6.41 4.40
N SER A 75 14.02 -6.08 3.37
CA SER A 75 15.48 -5.99 3.48
C SER A 75 15.99 -4.73 4.19
N ASN A 76 15.25 -3.62 4.14
CA ASN A 76 15.72 -2.32 4.64
C ASN A 76 15.04 -1.88 5.94
N VAL A 77 13.91 -2.50 6.30
CA VAL A 77 13.14 -2.18 7.51
C VAL A 77 12.95 -3.47 8.32
N PRO A 78 13.87 -3.77 9.26
CA PRO A 78 13.83 -5.01 10.04
C PRO A 78 12.53 -5.21 10.82
N GLU A 79 11.87 -4.13 11.24
CA GLU A 79 10.58 -4.16 11.93
C GLU A 79 9.44 -4.68 11.05
N ALA A 80 9.56 -4.53 9.72
CA ALA A 80 8.58 -5.02 8.76
C ALA A 80 8.77 -6.50 8.41
N ALA A 81 9.99 -7.02 8.54
CA ALA A 81 10.34 -8.37 8.10
C ALA A 81 9.44 -9.50 8.66
N PRO A 82 9.07 -9.51 9.96
CA PRO A 82 8.19 -10.53 10.53
C PRO A 82 6.79 -10.58 9.90
N PHE A 83 6.35 -9.47 9.31
CA PHE A 83 5.03 -9.34 8.70
C PHE A 83 5.02 -9.66 7.20
N ILE A 84 6.19 -9.87 6.59
CA ILE A 84 6.37 -10.17 5.17
C ILE A 84 6.95 -11.59 5.04
N ALA A 85 6.10 -12.58 5.35
CA ALA A 85 6.51 -13.99 5.37
C ALA A 85 6.57 -14.64 3.97
N TRP A 86 5.86 -14.09 2.99
CA TRP A 86 5.78 -14.63 1.62
C TRP A 86 6.98 -14.29 0.75
N VAL A 87 7.72 -13.23 1.08
CA VAL A 87 8.94 -12.87 0.35
C VAL A 87 10.11 -13.67 0.91
N PRO A 88 10.85 -14.44 0.08
CA PRO A 88 12.05 -15.13 0.54
C PRO A 88 13.07 -14.15 1.11
N ASP A 89 13.85 -14.59 2.10
CA ASP A 89 14.96 -13.78 2.61
C ASP A 89 15.98 -13.58 1.49
N ALA A 90 16.46 -12.34 1.33
CA ALA A 90 17.50 -12.04 0.37
C ALA A 90 18.75 -12.87 0.73
N PRO A 91 19.43 -13.48 -0.25
CA PRO A 91 20.71 -14.12 0.01
C PRO A 91 21.65 -13.10 0.64
N ALA A 92 22.33 -13.49 1.72
CA ALA A 92 23.26 -12.63 2.44
C ALA A 92 24.19 -11.92 1.44
N ALA A 93 24.12 -10.58 1.39
CA ALA A 93 24.99 -9.82 0.53
C ALA A 93 26.45 -10.16 0.87
N PRO A 94 27.34 -10.34 -0.13
CA PRO A 94 28.74 -10.63 0.14
C PRO A 94 29.30 -9.52 1.03
N ALA A 95 29.89 -9.91 2.16
CA ALA A 95 30.56 -8.98 3.06
C ALA A 95 31.60 -8.20 2.25
N VAL A 96 31.40 -6.89 2.11
CA VAL A 96 32.41 -6.01 1.53
C VAL A 96 33.54 -5.95 2.55
N ALA A 97 34.61 -6.70 2.31
CA ALA A 97 35.84 -6.58 3.05
C ALA A 97 36.45 -5.21 2.73
N HIS A 98 36.55 -4.35 3.76
CA HIS A 98 37.31 -3.11 3.71
C HIS A 98 38.79 -3.37 3.99
#